data_AF-A0AAW9AAX8-F1
#
_entry.id   AF-A0AAW9AAX8-F1
#
_cell.length_a   1.000
_cell.length_b   1.000
_cell.length_c   1.000
_cell.angle_alpha   90.00
_cell.angle_beta   90.00
_cell.angle_gamma   90.00
#
_symmetry.space_group_name_H-M   'P 1'
#
loop_
_entity.id
_entity.type
_entity.pdbx_description
1 polymer ?
#
loop_
_entity_poly.entity_id
_entity_poly.type
_entity_poly.pdbx_seq_one_letter_code
_entity_poly.pdbx_strand_id
1 'polypeptide(L)'
;MKFKLVVTLLMLSIALNLFILGKWLLIEQWYTPSSEEKIILSEMIQKTVESEDFKRIAEDENIVAIEASMDKRKGGKFPYYFGVSVRTDKQTFIFSCSSKECETMENGEWTYSRYKDEKPRLPFSE
;
A
#
# COMPACT_ATOMS: atom_id res chain seq x y z
N MET A 1 40.15 19.43 23.09
CA MET A 1 39.32 19.74 21.90
C MET A 1 39.23 18.58 20.91
N LYS A 2 40.35 18.01 20.45
CA LYS A 2 40.37 16.94 19.42
C LYS A 2 39.55 15.69 19.80
N PHE A 3 39.68 15.19 21.03
CA PHE A 3 38.93 14.02 21.50
C PHE A 3 37.40 14.24 21.53
N LYS A 4 36.94 15.42 21.98
CA LYS A 4 35.51 15.76 21.95
C LYS A 4 34.98 15.76 20.51
N LEU A 5 35.75 16.30 19.56
CA LEU A 5 35.41 16.33 18.14
C LEU A 5 35.29 14.91 17.54
N VAL A 6 36.23 14.02 17.87
CA VAL A 6 36.19 12.61 17.44
C VAL A 6 34.99 11.88 18.04
N VAL A 7 34.71 12.06 19.33
CA VAL A 7 33.54 11.45 19.99
C VAL A 7 32.23 11.96 19.38
N THR A 8 32.11 13.26 19.11
CA THR A 8 30.92 13.82 18.44
C THR A 8 30.74 13.23 17.04
N LEU A 9 31.81 13.14 16.24
CA LEU A 9 31.79 12.50 14.92
C LEU A 9 31.38 11.02 15.00
N LEU A 10 31.91 10.28 15.98
CA LEU A 10 31.56 8.88 16.19
C LEU A 10 30.07 8.72 16.55
N MET A 11 29.56 9.53 17.46
CA MET A 11 28.13 9.51 17.84
C MET A 11 27.23 9.83 16.65
N LEU A 12 27.61 10.81 15.84
CA LEU A 12 26.85 11.18 14.63
C LEU A 12 26.84 10.04 13.60
N SER A 13 28.00 9.38 13.42
CA SER A 13 28.14 8.22 12.54
C SER A 13 27.27 7.04 13.02
N ILE A 14 27.29 6.74 14.32
CA ILE A 14 26.45 5.68 14.90
C ILE A 14 24.96 6.02 14.71
N ALA A 15 24.55 7.24 15.03
CA ALA A 15 23.16 7.67 14.89
C ALA A 15 22.67 7.55 13.44
N LEU A 16 23.48 7.97 12.46
CA LEU A 16 23.13 7.88 11.05
C LEU A 16 23.01 6.42 10.59
N ASN A 17 23.94 5.55 10.99
CA ASN A 17 23.88 4.13 10.65
C ASN A 17 22.66 3.43 11.27
N LEU A 18 22.36 3.72 12.54
CA LEU A 18 21.16 3.20 13.21
C LEU A 18 19.88 3.68 12.52
N PHE A 19 19.84 4.94 12.08
CA PHE A 19 18.69 5.47 11.33
C PHE A 19 18.50 4.75 9.99
N ILE A 20 19.58 4.56 9.22
CA ILE A 20 19.52 3.85 7.92
C ILE A 20 19.09 2.39 8.12
N LEU A 21 19.70 1.69 9.08
CA LEU A 21 19.36 0.31 9.40
C LEU A 21 17.90 0.18 9.84
N GLY A 22 17.45 1.08 10.73
CA GLY A 22 16.08 1.11 11.21
C GLY A 22 15.08 1.34 10.09
N LYS A 23 15.35 2.30 9.19
CA LYS A 23 14.49 2.55 8.02
C LYS A 23 14.40 1.32 7.12
N TRP A 24 15.54 0.69 6.80
CA TRP A 24 15.57 -0.48 5.94
C TRP A 24 14.78 -1.66 6.53
N LEU A 25 15.03 -1.97 7.81
CA LEU A 25 14.47 -3.14 8.49
C LEU A 25 12.98 -2.96 8.84
N LEU A 26 12.58 -1.75 9.25
CA LEU A 26 11.21 -1.51 9.74
C LEU A 26 10.26 -0.99 8.67
N ILE A 27 10.76 -0.32 7.62
CA ILE A 27 9.93 0.29 6.58
C ILE A 27 10.09 -0.46 5.27
N GLU A 28 11.30 -0.47 4.71
CA GLU A 28 11.50 -0.97 3.34
C GLU A 28 11.22 -2.47 3.26
N GLN A 29 11.68 -3.25 4.24
CA GLN A 29 11.43 -4.69 4.25
C GLN A 29 9.95 -5.07 4.37
N TRP A 30 9.14 -4.27 5.08
CA TRP A 30 7.77 -4.64 5.45
C TRP A 30 6.68 -4.04 4.56
N TYR A 31 6.92 -2.86 4.00
CA TYR A 31 5.92 -2.09 3.26
C TYR A 31 6.32 -1.77 1.83
N THR A 32 7.60 -1.91 1.45
CA THR A 32 8.02 -1.70 0.06
C THR A 32 7.98 -3.03 -0.70
N PRO A 33 7.15 -3.17 -1.74
CA PRO A 33 7.07 -4.40 -2.51
C PRO A 33 8.34 -4.63 -3.34
N SER A 34 8.82 -5.88 -3.36
CA SER A 34 9.84 -6.34 -4.31
C SER A 34 9.32 -6.32 -5.75
N SER A 35 10.19 -6.55 -6.75
CA SER A 35 9.76 -6.60 -8.15
C SER A 35 8.72 -7.71 -8.42
N GLU A 36 8.88 -8.88 -7.81
CA GLU A 36 7.91 -9.98 -7.93
C GLU A 36 6.59 -9.63 -7.23
N GLU A 37 6.67 -9.03 -6.05
CA GLU A 37 5.49 -8.61 -5.29
C GLU A 37 4.69 -7.52 -6.02
N LYS A 38 5.35 -6.63 -6.78
CA LYS A 38 4.67 -5.65 -7.64
C LYS A 38 3.89 -6.31 -8.77
N ILE A 39 4.40 -7.40 -9.35
CA ILE A 39 3.70 -8.16 -10.39
C ILE A 39 2.43 -8.77 -9.78
N ILE A 40 2.57 -9.47 -8.65
CA ILE A 40 1.45 -10.06 -7.91
C ILE A 40 0.39 -8.99 -7.57
N LEU A 41 0.82 -7.83 -7.06
CA LEU A 41 -0.08 -6.72 -6.75
C LEU A 41 -0.83 -6.20 -7.98
N SER A 42 -0.17 -6.17 -9.15
CA SER A 42 -0.79 -5.78 -10.41
C SER A 42 -1.84 -6.80 -10.85
N GLU A 43 -1.54 -8.09 -10.72
CA GLU A 43 -2.51 -9.17 -10.98
C GLU A 43 -3.71 -9.11 -10.03
N MET A 44 -3.49 -8.79 -8.76
CA MET A 44 -4.57 -8.61 -7.79
C MET A 44 -5.46 -7.41 -8.13
N ILE A 45 -4.90 -6.30 -8.64
CA ILE A 45 -5.70 -5.17 -9.14
C ILE A 45 -6.59 -5.64 -10.28
N GLN A 46 -6.03 -6.35 -11.27
CA GLN A 46 -6.81 -6.86 -12.39
C GLN A 46 -7.95 -7.77 -11.91
N LYS A 47 -7.65 -8.73 -11.04
CA LYS A 47 -8.66 -9.63 -10.45
C LYS A 47 -9.71 -8.88 -9.64
N THR A 48 -9.34 -7.76 -9.00
CA THR A 48 -10.28 -6.90 -8.28
C THR A 48 -11.27 -6.28 -9.25
N VAL A 49 -10.80 -5.69 -10.35
CA VAL A 49 -11.66 -5.06 -11.37
C VAL A 49 -12.58 -6.08 -12.05
N GLU A 50 -12.11 -7.33 -12.20
CA GLU A 50 -12.90 -8.43 -12.77
C GLU A 50 -13.92 -9.04 -11.79
N SER A 51 -13.80 -8.77 -10.49
CA SER A 51 -14.66 -9.35 -9.44
C SER A 51 -16.09 -8.82 -9.48
N GLU A 52 -17.04 -9.67 -9.06
CA GLU A 52 -18.46 -9.31 -8.97
C GLU A 52 -18.72 -8.21 -7.94
N ASP A 53 -17.97 -8.22 -6.82
CA ASP A 53 -18.06 -7.18 -5.79
C ASP A 53 -17.66 -5.80 -6.34
N PHE A 54 -16.59 -5.74 -7.13
CA PHE A 54 -16.17 -4.48 -7.75
C PHE A 54 -17.20 -3.98 -8.75
N LYS A 55 -17.72 -4.84 -9.63
CA LYS A 55 -18.75 -4.46 -10.61
C LYS A 55 -19.98 -3.87 -9.92
N ARG A 56 -20.46 -4.52 -8.86
CA ARG A 56 -21.58 -4.03 -8.05
C ARG A 56 -21.30 -2.67 -7.40
N ILE A 57 -20.08 -2.45 -6.89
CA ILE A 57 -19.70 -1.14 -6.32
C ILE A 57 -19.64 -0.08 -7.43
N ALA A 58 -19.05 -0.39 -8.58
CA ALA A 58 -18.90 0.53 -9.70
C ALA A 58 -20.24 0.90 -10.36
N GLU A 59 -21.30 0.12 -10.14
CA GLU A 59 -22.66 0.45 -10.56
C GLU A 59 -23.34 1.51 -9.66
N ASP A 60 -23.00 1.59 -8.37
CA ASP A 60 -23.62 2.51 -7.39
C ASP A 60 -22.75 3.72 -7.02
N GLU A 61 -21.42 3.57 -7.12
CA GLU A 61 -20.45 4.55 -6.63
C GLU A 61 -19.40 4.87 -7.70
N ASN A 62 -18.98 6.13 -7.74
CA ASN A 62 -17.97 6.55 -8.70
C ASN A 62 -16.59 6.13 -8.20
N ILE A 63 -15.89 5.29 -8.98
CA ILE A 63 -14.54 4.84 -8.65
C ILE A 63 -13.53 5.97 -8.91
N VAL A 64 -12.87 6.41 -7.85
CA VAL A 64 -11.88 7.50 -7.90
C VAL A 64 -10.48 6.94 -8.12
N ALA A 65 -10.12 5.89 -7.38
CA ALA A 65 -8.77 5.33 -7.43
C ALA A 65 -8.77 3.87 -6.99
N ILE A 66 -7.82 3.11 -7.52
CA ILE A 66 -7.52 1.75 -7.08
C ILE A 66 -6.04 1.72 -6.68
N GLU A 67 -5.75 1.26 -5.47
CA GLU A 67 -4.40 1.19 -4.95
C GLU A 67 -4.10 -0.19 -4.38
N ALA A 68 -3.04 -0.82 -4.89
CA ALA A 68 -2.46 -2.01 -4.28
C ALA A 68 -1.60 -1.62 -3.07
N SER A 69 -1.70 -2.39 -2.00
CA SER A 69 -0.98 -2.16 -0.76
C SER A 69 -0.42 -3.47 -0.20
N MET A 70 0.64 -3.34 0.60
CA MET A 70 1.31 -4.46 1.23
C MET A 70 1.68 -4.10 2.68
N ASP A 71 1.33 -4.96 3.63
CA ASP A 71 1.70 -4.84 5.04
C ASP A 71 2.15 -6.20 5.60
N LYS A 72 3.45 -6.50 5.49
CA LYS A 72 4.01 -7.75 6.03
C LYS A 72 4.04 -7.82 7.55
N ARG A 73 3.84 -6.70 8.26
CA ARG A 73 3.76 -6.68 9.73
C ARG A 73 2.46 -7.33 10.22
N LYS A 74 1.38 -7.31 9.42
CA LYS A 74 0.17 -8.09 9.71
C LYS A 74 0.45 -9.59 9.90
N GLY A 75 1.58 -10.07 9.37
CA GLY A 75 2.00 -11.46 9.48
C GLY A 75 1.22 -12.37 8.53
N GLY A 76 1.57 -13.65 8.55
CA GLY A 76 1.02 -14.65 7.64
C GLY A 76 1.87 -14.87 6.38
N LYS A 77 1.51 -15.88 5.60
CA LYS A 77 2.09 -16.12 4.27
C LYS A 77 1.29 -15.37 3.22
N PHE A 78 1.77 -15.39 1.98
CA PHE A 78 0.95 -15.01 0.84
C PHE A 78 -0.43 -15.72 0.92
N PRO A 79 -1.55 -15.05 0.62
CA PRO A 79 -1.69 -13.64 0.17
C PRO A 79 -2.04 -12.63 1.29
N TYR A 80 -2.02 -13.03 2.55
CA TYR A 80 -2.66 -12.30 3.65
C TYR A 80 -2.04 -10.92 4.00
N TYR A 81 -0.84 -10.63 3.49
CA TYR A 81 -0.20 -9.32 3.66
C TYR A 81 -0.40 -8.39 2.46
N PHE A 82 -1.12 -8.83 1.42
CA PHE A 82 -1.50 -8.02 0.28
C PHE A 82 -2.97 -7.58 0.37
N GLY A 83 -3.29 -6.43 -0.21
CA GLY A 83 -4.66 -5.97 -0.34
C GLY A 83 -4.80 -4.89 -1.40
N VAL A 84 -6.00 -4.76 -1.95
CA VAL A 84 -6.34 -3.74 -2.94
C VAL A 84 -7.41 -2.84 -2.35
N SER A 85 -7.14 -1.54 -2.27
CA SER A 85 -8.11 -0.54 -1.84
C SER A 85 -8.76 0.10 -3.05
N VAL A 86 -10.08 0.01 -3.13
CA VAL A 86 -10.91 0.69 -4.14
C VAL A 86 -11.57 1.88 -3.47
N ARG A 87 -11.14 3.08 -3.85
CA ARG A 87 -11.66 4.34 -3.31
C ARG A 87 -12.74 4.89 -4.23
N THR A 88 -13.85 5.25 -3.62
CA THR A 88 -14.96 5.92 -4.28
C THR A 88 -15.15 7.33 -3.71
N ASP A 89 -16.12 8.02 -4.28
CA ASP A 89 -16.64 9.30 -3.79
C ASP A 89 -17.28 9.21 -2.40
N LYS A 90 -17.77 8.02 -1.98
CA LYS A 90 -18.41 7.80 -0.67
C LYS A 90 -17.49 7.10 0.32
N GLN A 91 -16.89 5.97 -0.07
CA GLN A 91 -16.18 5.07 0.83
C GLN A 91 -14.95 4.41 0.18
N THR A 92 -14.18 3.68 0.97
CA THR A 92 -13.05 2.88 0.50
C THR A 92 -13.30 1.44 0.85
N PHE A 93 -13.31 0.58 -0.15
CA PHE A 93 -13.48 -0.85 -0.02
C PHE A 93 -12.13 -1.54 -0.07
N ILE A 94 -11.93 -2.54 0.78
CA ILE A 94 -10.68 -3.28 0.90
C ILE A 94 -10.93 -4.70 0.39
N PHE A 95 -10.29 -5.01 -0.71
CA PHE A 95 -10.32 -6.30 -1.35
C PHE A 95 -9.11 -7.13 -0.94
N SER A 96 -9.38 -8.42 -0.71
CA SER A 96 -8.38 -9.44 -0.41
C SER A 96 -8.67 -10.71 -1.22
N CYS A 97 -7.67 -11.57 -1.35
CA CYS A 97 -7.85 -12.87 -1.96
C CYS A 97 -8.82 -13.74 -1.15
N SER A 98 -9.78 -14.37 -1.83
CA SER A 98 -10.75 -15.30 -1.22
C SER A 98 -10.12 -16.62 -0.76
N SER A 99 -9.03 -17.03 -1.41
CA SER A 99 -8.34 -18.30 -1.19
C SER A 99 -6.82 -18.12 -1.12
N LYS A 100 -6.10 -19.20 -0.77
CA LYS A 100 -4.62 -19.21 -0.69
C LYS A 100 -3.98 -19.04 -2.06
N GLU A 101 -4.66 -19.51 -3.10
CA GLU A 101 -4.28 -19.45 -4.50
C GLU A 101 -4.67 -18.11 -5.15
N CYS A 102 -5.44 -17.28 -4.45
CA CYS A 102 -5.94 -15.99 -4.95
C CYS A 102 -6.63 -16.10 -6.31
N GLU A 103 -7.53 -17.07 -6.46
CA GLU A 103 -8.29 -17.25 -7.70
C GLU A 103 -9.19 -16.04 -7.95
N THR A 104 -9.90 -15.59 -6.92
CA THR A 104 -10.78 -14.42 -6.93
C THR A 104 -10.43 -13.42 -5.83
N MET A 105 -10.85 -12.17 -6.04
CA MET A 105 -10.79 -11.08 -5.05
C MET A 105 -12.19 -10.85 -4.50
N GLU A 106 -12.28 -10.64 -3.20
CA GLU A 106 -13.54 -10.37 -2.50
C GLU A 106 -13.39 -9.16 -1.59
N ASN A 107 -14.48 -8.40 -1.45
CA ASN A 107 -14.52 -7.26 -0.55
C ASN A 107 -14.82 -7.74 0.89
N GLY A 108 -13.86 -7.58 1.79
CA GLY A 108 -13.99 -8.01 3.19
C GLY A 108 -14.29 -6.87 4.16
N GLU A 109 -13.87 -5.65 3.85
CA GLU A 109 -13.92 -4.51 4.77
C GLU A 109 -14.17 -3.21 4.00
N TRP A 110 -14.77 -2.23 4.67
CA TRP A 110 -14.92 -0.88 4.12
C TRP A 110 -14.64 0.17 5.19
N THR A 111 -14.28 1.37 4.75
CA THR A 111 -14.06 2.53 5.61
C THR A 111 -14.50 3.81 4.90
N TYR A 112 -14.75 4.88 5.66
CA TYR A 112 -15.18 6.16 5.09
C TYR A 112 -14.09 6.74 4.18
N SER A 113 -14.50 7.24 3.00
CA SER A 113 -13.58 7.93 2.11
C SER A 113 -13.37 9.35 2.64
N ARG A 114 -12.11 9.80 2.68
CA ARG A 114 -11.78 11.21 2.88
C ARG A 114 -11.66 11.96 1.55
N TYR A 115 -12.08 11.35 0.45
CA TYR A 115 -12.07 11.98 -0.85
C TYR A 115 -12.95 13.22 -0.86
N LYS A 116 -12.45 14.26 -1.53
CA LYS A 116 -13.17 15.47 -1.86
C LYS A 116 -12.77 15.81 -3.29
N ASP A 117 -13.71 16.31 -4.07
CA ASP A 117 -13.44 16.85 -5.40
C ASP A 117 -12.54 18.08 -5.26
N GLU A 118 -11.23 17.84 -5.26
CA GLU A 118 -10.21 18.86 -5.43
C GLU A 118 -10.02 19.09 -6.92
N LYS A 119 -9.78 20.35 -7.31
CA LYS A 119 -9.38 20.65 -8.69
C LYS A 119 -8.20 19.75 -9.07
N PRO A 120 -8.18 19.16 -10.28
CA PRO A 120 -7.07 18.35 -10.74
C PRO A 120 -5.74 19.07 -10.47
N ARG A 121 -4.87 18.44 -9.68
CA ARG A 121 -3.54 19.00 -9.38
C ARG A 121 -2.62 18.93 -10.60
N LEU A 122 -2.92 18.00 -11.51
CA LEU A 122 -2.25 17.86 -12.79
C LEU A 122 -2.88 18.84 -13.78
N PRO A 123 -2.07 19.58 -14.55
CA PRO A 123 -2.57 20.47 -15.59
C PRO A 123 -3.05 19.62 -16.77
N PHE A 124 -4.24 19.04 -16.66
CA PHE A 124 -5.02 18.63 -17.81
C PHE A 124 -5.73 19.89 -18.31
N SER A 125 -4.99 20.76 -19.01
CA SER A 125 -5.62 21.76 -19.86
C SER A 125 -6.40 21.00 -20.94
N GLU A 126 -7.70 21.24 -21.03
CA GLU A 126 -8.51 20.89 -22.19
C GLU A 126 -7.95 21.52 -23.47
#